data_AF-A0A955RBT2-F1
#
_entry.id   AF-A0A955RBT2-F1
#
_cell.length_a   1.000
_cell.length_b   1.000
_cell.length_c   1.000
_cell.angle_alpha   90.00
_cell.angle_beta   90.00
_cell.angle_gamma   90.00
#
_symmetry.space_group_name_H-M   'P 1'
#
loop_
_entity.id
_entity.type
_entity.pdbx_description
1 polymer ?
#
loop_
_entity_poly.entity_id
_entity_poly.type
_entity_poly.pdbx_seq_one_letter_code
_entity_poly.pdbx_strand_id
1 'polypeptide(L)'
;MALPVAPPPRSNDVAIVGWAGITVRIAWTLLILGVKVRPEVLREVRAHVLYHLDPATPLPHAEDMATHLTEAWVARVRGKPLADPWPVDWEMPISPRWRRALDRALDPVAQAVFRKHYGDNRGVSRLETSLDIDRVSIEAIQAGLREVVRRVAVSDGLPLDGWPPQRIDRLLRRLAAWSPGPCPPVLDVAEGCHREHVASCARCDRIARLVRSNVLEVDDLFPPSVGARPTQRTRAVVLQLHPEARAHRSRLLRELSVPAFPLEDDRIVFDAALLDEATPLLKMATEVELPARHQLRGAIVEGPGSWSPRGLIGPLSDRGAREVLHRSWGTVDQLGELPHALPEPPSARGWWAASVSLGLVGALIVGMLVAAPTAGQGQRLDARFVEGRGGWWASFDVPDEELVYVVGEEAGALVVALQSEGSADKVDLSTGDGSYRVHLAGRGALVASSPRPVPDFDLLVARAQGAPDPLGTLASELDGTAAVRWVRADVEQR
;
A
#
# COMPACT_ATOMS: atom_id res chain seq x y z
N MET A 1 8.14 -8.97 -61.83
CA MET A 1 7.43 -10.26 -61.72
C MET A 1 6.19 -10.01 -60.87
N ALA A 2 5.00 -10.12 -61.46
CA ALA A 2 3.76 -10.06 -60.68
C ALA A 2 3.68 -11.33 -59.84
N LEU A 3 3.62 -11.20 -58.52
CA LEU A 3 3.35 -12.34 -57.63
C LEU A 3 1.97 -12.91 -57.99
N PRO A 4 1.80 -14.24 -58.00
CA PRO A 4 0.51 -14.85 -58.26
C PRO A 4 -0.50 -14.34 -57.23
N VAL A 5 -1.56 -13.70 -57.72
CA VAL A 5 -2.71 -13.26 -56.91
C VAL A 5 -3.30 -14.52 -56.26
N ALA A 6 -3.11 -14.67 -54.96
CA ALA A 6 -3.68 -15.78 -54.21
C ALA A 6 -5.20 -15.80 -54.45
N PRO A 7 -5.81 -16.98 -54.71
CA PRO A 7 -7.26 -17.06 -54.87
C PRO A 7 -7.93 -16.49 -53.61
N PRO A 8 -9.09 -15.81 -53.76
CA PRO A 8 -9.78 -15.22 -52.62
C PRO A 8 -10.01 -16.31 -51.56
N PRO A 9 -9.83 -15.99 -50.26
CA PRO A 9 -10.01 -16.96 -49.21
C PRO A 9 -11.42 -17.56 -49.30
N ARG A 10 -11.52 -18.89 -49.36
CA ARG A 10 -12.80 -19.62 -49.37
C ARG A 10 -13.58 -19.51 -48.07
N SER A 11 -13.01 -18.84 -47.06
CA SER A 11 -13.62 -18.68 -45.74
C SER A 11 -14.46 -17.41 -45.67
N ASN A 12 -15.70 -17.55 -45.20
CA ASN A 12 -16.56 -16.44 -44.85
C ASN A 12 -16.28 -15.88 -43.44
N ASP A 13 -15.30 -16.43 -42.71
CA ASP A 13 -14.96 -15.95 -41.37
C ASP A 13 -14.33 -14.55 -41.45
N VAL A 14 -14.97 -13.59 -40.79
CA VAL A 14 -14.49 -12.20 -40.68
C VAL A 14 -13.07 -12.10 -40.12
N ALA A 15 -12.62 -13.08 -39.33
CA ALA A 15 -11.24 -13.15 -38.86
C ALA A 15 -10.23 -13.32 -40.01
N ILE A 16 -10.62 -13.92 -41.14
CA ILE A 16 -9.74 -14.14 -42.29
C ILE A 16 -9.93 -13.03 -43.31
N VAL A 17 -11.14 -12.83 -43.82
CA VAL A 17 -11.43 -11.80 -44.84
C VAL A 17 -11.30 -10.37 -44.31
N GLY A 18 -11.50 -10.17 -43.00
CA GLY A 18 -11.46 -8.88 -42.35
C GLY A 18 -10.16 -8.55 -41.63
N TRP A 19 -9.15 -9.42 -41.67
CA TRP A 19 -7.97 -9.35 -40.81
C TRP A 19 -7.25 -8.01 -40.85
N ALA A 20 -6.93 -7.50 -42.05
CA ALA A 20 -6.24 -6.22 -42.22
C ALA A 20 -7.08 -5.06 -41.66
N GLY A 21 -8.38 -5.06 -41.95
CA GLY A 21 -9.32 -4.05 -41.45
C GLY A 21 -9.36 -4.01 -39.93
N ILE A 22 -9.60 -5.16 -39.30
CA ILE A 22 -9.64 -5.30 -37.84
C ILE A 22 -8.30 -4.89 -37.21
N THR A 23 -7.18 -5.36 -37.76
CA THR A 23 -5.83 -5.04 -37.28
C THR A 23 -5.53 -3.55 -37.30
N VAL A 24 -5.87 -2.88 -38.41
CA VAL A 24 -5.68 -1.44 -38.56
C VAL A 24 -6.55 -0.65 -37.60
N ARG A 25 -7.79 -1.11 -37.35
CA ARG A 25 -8.68 -0.49 -36.36
C ARG A 25 -8.09 -0.58 -34.97
N ILE A 26 -7.65 -1.78 -34.56
CA ILE A 26 -7.03 -2.00 -33.26
C ILE A 26 -5.81 -1.10 -33.09
N ALA A 27 -4.86 -1.15 -34.03
CA ALA A 27 -3.62 -0.39 -33.95
C ALA A 27 -3.87 1.12 -33.89
N TRP A 28 -4.78 1.63 -34.72
CA TRP A 28 -5.15 3.04 -34.73
C TRP A 28 -5.80 3.48 -33.41
N THR A 29 -6.71 2.67 -32.88
CA THR A 29 -7.39 2.94 -31.61
C THR A 29 -6.41 2.91 -30.43
N LEU A 30 -5.45 1.97 -30.42
CA LEU A 30 -4.37 1.95 -29.43
C LEU A 30 -3.56 3.25 -29.45
N LEU A 31 -3.16 3.75 -30.64
CA LEU A 31 -2.45 5.03 -30.76
C LEU A 31 -3.27 6.21 -30.24
N ILE A 32 -4.57 6.27 -30.59
CA ILE A 32 -5.49 7.30 -30.10
C ILE A 32 -5.56 7.30 -28.57
N LEU A 33 -5.57 6.12 -27.95
CA LEU A 33 -5.62 5.96 -26.50
C LEU A 33 -4.26 6.15 -25.82
N GLY A 34 -3.20 6.50 -26.57
CA GLY A 34 -1.85 6.70 -26.07
C GLY A 34 -1.14 5.40 -25.68
N VAL A 35 -1.52 4.27 -26.27
CA VAL A 35 -0.88 2.97 -26.07
C VAL A 35 0.07 2.70 -27.23
N LYS A 36 1.35 2.43 -26.91
CA LYS A 36 2.35 2.04 -27.92
C LYS A 36 1.95 0.68 -28.51
N VAL A 37 1.79 0.62 -29.83
CA VAL A 37 1.54 -0.62 -30.56
C VAL A 37 2.84 -1.42 -30.59
N ARG A 38 2.87 -2.55 -29.88
CA ARG A 38 3.94 -3.55 -29.94
C ARG A 38 3.34 -4.88 -30.42
N PRO A 39 4.11 -5.78 -31.05
CA PRO A 39 3.57 -7.03 -31.59
C PRO A 39 2.78 -7.87 -30.57
N GLU A 40 3.23 -7.89 -29.31
CA GLU A 40 2.60 -8.68 -28.24
C GLU A 40 1.27 -8.06 -27.82
N VAL A 41 1.22 -6.73 -27.67
CA VAL A 41 -0.01 -5.98 -27.35
C VAL A 41 -1.01 -6.12 -28.50
N LEU A 42 -0.54 -5.94 -29.73
CA LEU A 42 -1.40 -6.03 -30.91
C LEU A 42 -2.00 -7.43 -31.05
N ARG A 43 -1.20 -8.48 -30.85
CA ARG A 43 -1.67 -9.87 -30.86
C ARG A 43 -2.70 -10.13 -29.75
N GLU A 44 -2.43 -9.66 -28.54
CA GLU A 44 -3.32 -9.83 -27.39
C GLU A 44 -4.68 -9.15 -27.61
N VAL A 45 -4.67 -7.88 -28.05
CA VAL A 45 -5.90 -7.13 -28.33
C VAL A 45 -6.66 -7.73 -29.51
N ARG A 46 -5.95 -8.18 -30.55
CA ARG A 46 -6.56 -8.88 -31.70
C ARG A 46 -7.23 -10.16 -31.26
N ALA A 47 -6.58 -10.99 -30.46
CA ALA A 47 -7.20 -12.17 -29.88
C ALA A 47 -8.42 -11.79 -29.04
N HIS A 48 -8.32 -10.77 -28.19
CA HIS A 48 -9.44 -10.24 -27.41
C HIS A 48 -10.64 -9.91 -28.30
N VAL A 49 -10.44 -9.09 -29.33
CA VAL A 49 -11.48 -8.69 -30.29
C VAL A 49 -12.07 -9.91 -31.00
N LEU A 50 -11.23 -10.81 -31.52
CA LEU A 50 -11.69 -11.96 -32.30
C LEU A 50 -12.47 -12.97 -31.47
N TYR A 51 -12.22 -13.10 -30.16
CA TYR A 51 -13.07 -13.92 -29.28
C TYR A 51 -14.51 -13.39 -29.16
N HIS A 52 -14.72 -12.09 -29.32
CA HIS A 52 -16.04 -11.44 -29.21
C HIS A 52 -16.82 -11.42 -30.52
N LEU A 53 -16.12 -11.44 -31.67
CA LEU A 53 -16.76 -11.33 -32.97
C LEU A 53 -17.38 -12.65 -33.42
N ASP A 54 -18.65 -12.64 -33.82
CA ASP A 54 -19.25 -13.74 -34.57
C ASP A 54 -18.52 -13.91 -35.93
N PRO A 55 -18.15 -15.13 -36.36
CA PRO A 55 -17.56 -15.40 -37.67
C PRO A 55 -18.30 -14.80 -38.86
N ALA A 56 -19.63 -14.73 -38.81
CA ALA A 56 -20.48 -14.20 -39.87
C ALA A 56 -20.68 -12.68 -39.80
N THR A 57 -20.07 -11.99 -38.82
CA THR A 57 -20.19 -10.54 -38.68
C THR A 57 -19.70 -9.83 -39.96
N PRO A 58 -20.52 -8.95 -40.59
CA PRO A 58 -20.07 -8.17 -41.73
C PRO A 58 -18.85 -7.31 -41.40
N LEU A 59 -17.87 -7.25 -42.32
CA LEU A 59 -16.61 -6.55 -42.10
C LEU A 59 -16.76 -5.10 -41.57
N PRO A 60 -17.64 -4.24 -42.10
CA PRO A 60 -17.79 -2.88 -41.57
C PRO A 60 -18.24 -2.86 -40.11
N HIS A 61 -19.05 -3.82 -39.68
CA HIS A 61 -19.49 -3.94 -38.30
C HIS A 61 -18.38 -4.52 -37.41
N ALA A 62 -17.63 -5.51 -37.87
CA ALA A 62 -16.48 -6.06 -37.15
C ALA A 62 -15.39 -5.01 -36.90
N GLU A 63 -15.13 -4.11 -37.85
CA GLU A 63 -14.19 -2.99 -37.69
C GLU A 63 -14.64 -1.98 -36.62
N ASP A 64 -15.94 -1.73 -36.54
CA ASP A 64 -16.54 -0.83 -35.56
C ASP A 64 -16.49 -1.46 -34.15
N MET A 65 -16.93 -2.73 -34.03
CA MET A 65 -16.80 -3.52 -32.80
C MET A 65 -15.34 -3.61 -32.34
N ALA A 66 -14.37 -3.78 -33.25
CA ALA A 66 -12.96 -3.82 -32.91
C ALA A 66 -12.48 -2.54 -32.20
N THR A 67 -13.06 -1.38 -32.55
CA THR A 67 -12.76 -0.10 -31.88
C THR A 67 -13.24 -0.15 -30.43
N HIS A 68 -14.51 -0.48 -30.19
CA HIS A 68 -15.08 -0.56 -28.84
C HIS A 68 -14.42 -1.61 -27.97
N LEU A 69 -14.19 -2.80 -28.51
CA LEU A 69 -13.53 -3.89 -27.78
C LEU A 69 -12.07 -3.55 -27.45
N THR A 70 -11.39 -2.78 -28.29
CA THR A 70 -10.05 -2.26 -27.98
C THR A 70 -10.10 -1.23 -26.85
N GLU A 71 -11.05 -0.28 -26.89
CA GLU A 71 -11.25 0.69 -25.81
C GLU A 71 -11.56 -0.01 -24.49
N ALA A 72 -12.43 -1.02 -24.52
CA ALA A 72 -12.78 -1.84 -23.37
C ALA A 72 -11.57 -2.59 -22.80
N TRP A 73 -10.77 -3.22 -23.65
CA TRP A 73 -9.53 -3.88 -23.23
C TRP A 73 -8.55 -2.87 -22.60
N VAL A 74 -8.34 -1.70 -23.20
CA VAL A 74 -7.43 -0.67 -22.65
C VAL A 74 -7.93 -0.15 -21.30
N ALA A 75 -9.24 0.08 -21.16
CA ALA A 75 -9.83 0.50 -19.89
C ALA A 75 -9.57 -0.55 -18.80
N ARG A 76 -9.80 -1.82 -19.10
CA ARG A 76 -9.57 -2.95 -18.18
C ARG A 76 -8.10 -3.05 -17.75
N VAL A 77 -7.16 -3.00 -18.70
CA VAL A 77 -5.72 -3.03 -18.41
C VAL A 77 -5.29 -1.84 -17.55
N ARG A 78 -5.96 -0.69 -17.68
CA ARG A 78 -5.71 0.51 -16.86
C ARG A 78 -6.47 0.50 -15.53
N GLY A 79 -7.21 -0.56 -15.21
CA GLY A 79 -8.05 -0.63 -14.02
C GLY A 79 -9.13 0.46 -13.97
N LYS A 80 -9.56 0.97 -15.13
CA LYS A 80 -10.64 1.94 -15.22
C LYS A 80 -11.97 1.22 -15.42
N PRO A 81 -13.09 1.74 -14.87
CA PRO A 81 -14.39 1.23 -15.21
C PRO A 81 -14.59 1.34 -16.72
N LEU A 82 -15.23 0.32 -17.30
CA LEU A 82 -15.70 0.39 -18.68
C LEU A 82 -16.60 1.62 -18.77
N ALA A 83 -16.24 2.58 -19.61
CA ALA A 83 -17.09 3.73 -19.84
C ALA A 83 -18.36 3.18 -20.46
N ASP A 84 -19.46 3.15 -19.70
CA ASP A 84 -20.75 2.58 -20.10
C ASP A 84 -21.12 3.12 -21.49
N PRO A 85 -20.86 2.36 -22.56
CA PRO A 85 -21.35 2.76 -23.86
C PRO A 85 -22.85 2.50 -23.76
N TRP A 86 -23.69 3.49 -24.04
CA TRP A 86 -25.13 3.25 -24.23
C TRP A 86 -25.27 1.96 -25.04
N PRO A 87 -25.74 0.84 -24.45
CA PRO A 87 -25.45 -0.50 -24.99
C PRO A 87 -25.96 -0.70 -26.42
N VAL A 88 -26.92 0.13 -26.83
CA VAL A 88 -27.60 0.12 -28.12
C VAL A 88 -26.81 0.80 -29.25
N ASP A 89 -25.84 1.69 -28.94
CA ASP A 89 -25.24 2.54 -29.97
C ASP A 89 -24.29 1.79 -30.89
N TRP A 90 -23.46 0.89 -30.36
CA TRP A 90 -22.50 0.13 -31.15
C TRP A 90 -23.13 -1.06 -31.87
N GLU A 91 -24.23 -1.59 -31.35
CA GLU A 91 -25.07 -2.57 -32.03
C GLU A 91 -25.82 -1.97 -33.22
N MET A 92 -26.08 -0.65 -33.21
CA MET A 92 -26.73 0.04 -34.33
C MET A 92 -25.85 -0.02 -35.60
N PRO A 93 -26.30 -0.68 -36.68
CA PRO A 93 -25.51 -0.78 -37.90
C PRO A 93 -25.39 0.58 -38.60
N ILE A 94 -24.19 0.89 -39.09
CA ILE A 94 -23.96 2.10 -39.88
C ILE A 94 -24.37 1.85 -41.33
N SER A 95 -25.38 2.57 -41.80
CA SER A 95 -25.80 2.52 -43.19
C SER A 95 -24.79 3.20 -44.12
N PRO A 96 -24.37 2.57 -45.23
CA PRO A 96 -23.56 3.20 -46.28
C PRO A 96 -24.18 4.48 -46.86
N ARG A 97 -25.50 4.65 -46.72
CA ARG A 97 -26.20 5.86 -47.16
C ARG A 97 -25.80 7.08 -46.34
N TRP A 98 -25.53 6.91 -45.05
CA TRP A 98 -25.21 8.02 -44.16
C TRP A 98 -23.89 8.65 -44.52
N ARG A 99 -22.89 7.81 -44.80
CA ARG A 99 -21.60 8.28 -45.28
C ARG A 99 -21.72 9.03 -46.59
N ARG A 100 -22.45 8.47 -47.57
CA ARG A 100 -22.68 9.12 -48.87
C ARG A 100 -23.42 10.45 -48.74
N ALA A 101 -24.38 10.54 -47.82
CA ALA A 101 -25.10 11.78 -47.54
C ALA A 101 -24.18 12.84 -46.93
N LEU A 102 -23.33 12.46 -45.98
CA LEU A 102 -22.29 13.34 -45.42
C LEU A 102 -21.32 13.80 -46.52
N ASP A 103 -20.76 12.90 -47.32
CA ASP A 103 -19.78 13.27 -48.35
C ASP A 103 -20.36 14.26 -49.39
N ARG A 104 -21.67 14.20 -49.67
CA ARG A 104 -22.37 15.17 -50.55
C ARG A 104 -22.69 16.50 -49.86
N ALA A 105 -22.95 16.48 -48.57
CA ALA A 105 -23.39 17.66 -47.82
C ALA A 105 -22.21 18.53 -47.34
N LEU A 106 -20.99 17.98 -47.31
CA LEU A 106 -19.82 18.64 -46.75
C LEU A 106 -18.94 19.23 -47.85
N ASP A 107 -18.61 20.51 -47.71
CA ASP A 107 -17.55 21.16 -48.47
C ASP A 107 -16.16 20.60 -48.11
N PRO A 108 -15.09 20.92 -48.88
CA PRO A 108 -13.76 20.36 -48.63
C PRO A 108 -13.19 20.64 -47.23
N VAL A 109 -13.52 21.79 -46.64
CA VAL A 109 -13.06 22.20 -45.31
C VAL A 109 -13.77 21.38 -44.24
N ALA A 110 -15.10 21.27 -44.33
CA ALA A 110 -15.92 20.47 -43.44
C ALA A 110 -15.57 18.98 -43.54
N GLN A 111 -15.25 18.47 -44.74
CA GLN A 111 -14.71 17.11 -44.93
C GLN A 111 -13.35 16.92 -44.25
N ALA A 112 -12.48 17.93 -44.28
CA ALA A 112 -11.19 17.88 -43.60
C ALA A 112 -11.36 17.87 -42.08
N VAL A 113 -12.24 18.72 -41.53
CA VAL A 113 -12.61 18.71 -40.11
C VAL A 113 -13.22 17.37 -39.73
N PHE A 114 -14.17 16.85 -40.52
CA PHE A 114 -14.80 15.56 -40.26
C PHE A 114 -13.78 14.43 -40.15
N ARG A 115 -12.88 14.30 -41.13
CA ARG A 115 -11.83 13.27 -41.13
C ARG A 115 -10.82 13.46 -39.99
N LYS A 116 -10.27 14.67 -39.82
CA LYS A 116 -9.20 14.91 -38.85
C LYS A 116 -9.71 14.94 -37.40
N HIS A 117 -10.87 15.55 -37.14
CA HIS A 117 -11.44 15.62 -35.80
C HIS A 117 -12.03 14.28 -35.38
N TYR A 118 -12.99 13.77 -36.15
CA TYR A 118 -13.76 12.59 -35.77
C TYR A 118 -13.07 11.28 -36.18
N GLY A 119 -12.31 11.26 -37.28
CA GLY A 119 -11.59 10.07 -37.73
C GLY A 119 -10.23 9.88 -37.06
N ASP A 120 -9.44 10.96 -36.93
CA ASP A 120 -8.08 10.91 -36.37
C ASP A 120 -8.01 11.35 -34.88
N ASN A 121 -9.15 11.67 -34.26
CA ASN A 121 -9.24 12.16 -32.88
C ASN A 121 -8.34 13.38 -32.60
N ARG A 122 -8.18 14.30 -33.57
CA ARG A 122 -7.41 15.53 -33.35
C ARG A 122 -8.23 16.55 -32.56
N GLY A 123 -7.66 17.03 -31.46
CA GLY A 123 -8.24 18.15 -30.70
C GLY A 123 -8.34 19.43 -31.51
N VAL A 124 -9.27 20.31 -31.15
CA VAL A 124 -9.59 21.56 -31.86
C VAL A 124 -8.34 22.43 -32.08
N SER A 125 -7.51 22.61 -31.05
CA SER A 125 -6.29 23.43 -31.16
C SER A 125 -5.30 22.93 -32.22
N ARG A 126 -5.18 21.60 -32.41
CA ARG A 126 -4.34 21.05 -33.48
C ARG A 126 -4.97 21.23 -34.86
N LEU A 127 -6.32 21.27 -34.92
CA LEU A 127 -7.02 21.52 -36.17
C LEU A 127 -6.83 22.96 -36.62
N GLU A 128 -6.91 23.93 -35.70
CA GLU A 128 -6.66 25.35 -35.98
C GLU A 128 -5.33 25.53 -36.71
N THR A 129 -4.23 25.01 -36.12
CA THR A 129 -2.90 25.09 -36.74
C THR A 129 -2.80 24.31 -38.05
N SER A 130 -3.45 23.14 -38.16
CA SER A 130 -3.28 22.25 -39.32
C SER A 130 -4.18 22.55 -40.52
N LEU A 131 -5.20 23.38 -40.33
CA LEU A 131 -6.15 23.79 -41.36
C LEU A 131 -6.15 25.30 -41.60
N ASP A 132 -5.49 26.07 -40.72
CA ASP A 132 -5.47 27.54 -40.75
C ASP A 132 -6.88 28.14 -40.66
N ILE A 133 -7.65 27.66 -39.68
CA ILE A 133 -9.05 28.05 -39.43
C ILE A 133 -9.21 28.34 -37.95
N ASP A 134 -9.95 29.39 -37.59
CA ASP A 134 -10.21 29.75 -36.20
C ASP A 134 -11.13 28.73 -35.49
N ARG A 135 -11.01 28.66 -34.16
CA ARG A 135 -11.83 27.80 -33.30
C ARG A 135 -13.34 27.95 -33.52
N VAL A 136 -13.85 29.17 -33.70
CA VAL A 136 -15.29 29.42 -33.82
C VAL A 136 -15.83 28.77 -35.09
N SER A 137 -15.10 28.90 -36.19
CA SER A 137 -15.41 28.22 -37.46
C SER A 137 -15.39 26.69 -37.32
N ILE A 138 -14.43 26.11 -36.59
CA ILE A 138 -14.38 24.66 -36.34
C ILE A 138 -15.59 24.20 -35.53
N GLU A 139 -15.95 24.92 -34.47
CA GLU A 139 -17.11 24.61 -33.62
C GLU A 139 -18.43 24.74 -34.41
N ALA A 140 -18.55 25.74 -35.29
CA ALA A 140 -19.67 25.90 -36.21
C ALA A 140 -19.78 24.73 -37.20
N ILE A 141 -18.66 24.27 -37.77
CA ILE A 141 -18.62 23.08 -38.63
C ILE A 141 -19.05 21.83 -37.87
N GLN A 142 -18.61 21.65 -36.61
CA GLN A 142 -19.05 20.53 -35.77
C GLN A 142 -20.56 20.57 -35.51
N ALA A 143 -21.12 21.75 -35.22
CA ALA A 143 -22.56 21.92 -35.08
C ALA A 143 -23.31 21.57 -36.37
N GLY A 144 -22.81 22.04 -37.53
CA GLY A 144 -23.36 21.70 -38.84
C GLY A 144 -23.30 20.19 -39.14
N LEU A 145 -22.18 19.52 -38.83
CA LEU A 145 -22.03 18.07 -38.97
C LEU A 145 -23.06 17.30 -38.16
N ARG A 146 -23.29 17.70 -36.89
CA ARG A 146 -24.32 17.09 -36.04
C ARG A 146 -25.71 17.24 -36.68
N GLU A 147 -26.01 18.39 -37.26
CA GLU A 147 -27.29 18.65 -37.88
C GLU A 147 -27.50 17.89 -39.20
N VAL A 148 -26.45 17.73 -40.00
CA VAL A 148 -26.49 16.84 -41.18
C VAL A 148 -26.81 15.42 -40.75
N VAL A 149 -26.16 14.89 -39.71
CA VAL A 149 -26.44 13.54 -39.20
C VAL A 149 -27.87 13.39 -38.70
N ARG A 150 -28.41 14.38 -37.97
CA ARG A 150 -29.82 14.36 -37.53
C ARG A 150 -30.77 14.26 -38.71
N ARG A 151 -30.59 15.11 -39.73
CA ARG A 151 -31.44 15.09 -40.94
C ARG A 151 -31.39 13.75 -41.67
N VAL A 152 -30.19 13.19 -41.82
CA VAL A 152 -30.02 11.86 -42.43
C VAL A 152 -30.71 10.77 -41.61
N ALA A 153 -30.57 10.81 -40.28
CA ALA A 153 -31.19 9.83 -39.41
C ALA A 153 -32.71 9.88 -39.42
N VAL A 154 -33.29 11.09 -39.39
CA VAL A 154 -34.74 11.29 -39.53
C VAL A 154 -35.25 10.71 -40.85
N SER A 155 -34.51 10.89 -41.95
CA SER A 155 -34.89 10.30 -43.25
C SER A 155 -34.87 8.78 -43.28
N ASP A 156 -34.07 8.14 -42.42
CA ASP A 156 -34.00 6.68 -42.26
C ASP A 156 -34.90 6.18 -41.10
N GLY A 157 -35.78 7.03 -40.54
CA GLY A 157 -36.72 6.66 -39.49
C GLY A 157 -36.11 6.49 -38.11
N LEU A 158 -34.89 7.00 -37.87
CA LEU A 158 -34.23 6.99 -36.58
C LEU A 158 -34.38 8.37 -35.91
N PRO A 159 -35.27 8.52 -34.91
CA PRO A 159 -35.41 9.79 -34.19
C PRO A 159 -34.19 9.99 -33.28
N LEU A 160 -33.25 10.82 -33.73
CA LEU A 160 -32.12 11.29 -32.91
C LEU A 160 -32.48 12.53 -32.06
N ASP A 161 -33.76 12.91 -32.05
CA ASP A 161 -34.27 14.03 -31.27
C ASP A 161 -34.05 13.75 -29.77
N GLY A 162 -33.47 14.73 -29.08
CA GLY A 162 -33.08 14.60 -27.66
C GLY A 162 -31.74 13.90 -27.42
N TRP A 163 -31.02 13.43 -28.45
CA TRP A 163 -29.67 12.91 -28.23
C TRP A 163 -28.72 14.05 -27.82
N PRO A 164 -27.94 13.88 -26.74
CA PRO A 164 -26.97 14.88 -26.33
C PRO A 164 -25.86 14.99 -27.40
N PRO A 165 -25.27 16.19 -27.61
CA PRO A 165 -24.25 16.42 -28.64
C PRO A 165 -23.11 15.40 -28.61
N GLN A 166 -22.70 14.97 -27.41
CA GLN A 166 -21.61 14.02 -27.20
C GLN A 166 -21.94 12.63 -27.78
N ARG A 167 -23.21 12.21 -27.75
CA ARG A 167 -23.65 10.93 -28.33
C ARG A 167 -23.63 11.01 -29.86
N ILE A 168 -24.05 12.13 -30.43
CA ILE A 168 -23.96 12.37 -31.89
C ILE A 168 -22.50 12.46 -32.33
N ASP A 169 -21.63 13.07 -31.53
CA ASP A 169 -20.19 13.11 -31.81
C ASP A 169 -19.57 11.70 -31.85
N ARG A 170 -20.00 10.77 -30.99
CA ARG A 170 -19.58 9.36 -31.07
C ARG A 170 -20.02 8.72 -32.39
N LEU A 171 -21.26 8.97 -32.83
CA LEU A 171 -21.76 8.49 -34.12
C LEU A 171 -20.97 9.08 -35.30
N LEU A 172 -20.61 10.37 -35.23
CA LEU A 172 -19.74 11.01 -36.21
C LEU A 172 -18.34 10.36 -36.24
N ARG A 173 -17.76 9.97 -35.10
CA ARG A 173 -16.48 9.21 -35.07
C ARG A 173 -16.62 7.88 -35.78
N ARG A 174 -17.71 7.14 -35.53
CA ARG A 174 -18.01 5.87 -36.19
C ARG A 174 -18.15 6.05 -37.71
N LEU A 175 -18.89 7.07 -38.15
CA LEU A 175 -19.05 7.42 -39.58
C LEU A 175 -17.75 7.89 -40.24
N ALA A 176 -16.89 8.62 -39.52
CA ALA A 176 -15.59 9.07 -40.01
C ALA A 176 -14.61 7.90 -40.14
N ALA A 177 -14.73 6.91 -39.25
CA ALA A 177 -13.97 5.68 -39.27
C ALA A 177 -14.47 4.69 -40.34
N TRP A 178 -15.75 4.71 -40.70
CA TRP A 178 -16.35 3.77 -41.62
C TRP A 178 -15.69 3.76 -43.01
N SER A 179 -15.60 2.58 -43.62
CA SER A 179 -14.95 2.38 -44.93
C SER A 179 -15.91 1.67 -45.91
N PRO A 180 -16.27 2.32 -47.04
CA PRO A 180 -17.33 1.82 -47.92
C PRO A 180 -17.06 0.49 -48.61
N GLY A 181 -15.79 0.17 -48.89
CA GLY A 181 -15.41 -1.01 -49.66
C GLY A 181 -15.90 -0.98 -51.13
N PRO A 182 -15.39 -1.89 -51.97
CA PRO A 182 -14.19 -2.72 -51.76
C PRO A 182 -12.90 -1.87 -51.74
N CYS A 183 -11.92 -2.28 -50.96
CA CYS A 183 -10.60 -1.65 -50.91
C CYS A 183 -9.66 -2.35 -51.90
N PRO A 184 -8.66 -1.65 -52.47
CA PRO A 184 -7.57 -2.27 -53.23
C PRO A 184 -6.81 -3.31 -52.38
N PRO A 185 -6.00 -4.19 -53.02
CA PRO A 185 -5.13 -5.11 -52.30
C PRO A 185 -4.28 -4.39 -51.25
N VAL A 186 -4.16 -4.99 -50.07
CA VAL A 186 -3.52 -4.35 -48.92
C VAL A 186 -2.04 -4.08 -49.17
N LEU A 187 -1.36 -4.96 -49.92
CA LEU A 187 0.04 -4.80 -50.30
C LEU A 187 0.23 -3.53 -51.14
N ASP A 188 -0.58 -3.35 -52.19
CA ASP A 188 -0.53 -2.17 -53.07
C ASP A 188 -0.74 -0.87 -52.26
N VAL A 189 -1.67 -0.88 -51.30
CA VAL A 189 -1.90 0.26 -50.42
C VAL A 189 -0.68 0.54 -49.52
N ALA A 190 -0.07 -0.50 -48.96
CA ALA A 190 1.12 -0.38 -48.12
C ALA A 190 2.34 0.13 -48.91
N GLU A 191 2.47 -0.25 -50.18
CA GLU A 191 3.49 0.23 -51.12
C GLU A 191 3.23 1.65 -51.64
N GLY A 192 2.05 2.23 -51.36
CA GLY A 192 1.69 3.61 -51.72
C GLY A 192 1.02 3.75 -53.08
N CYS A 193 0.52 2.66 -53.66
CA CYS A 193 -0.36 2.69 -54.83
C CYS A 193 -1.77 3.21 -54.48
N HIS A 194 -2.61 3.42 -55.50
CA HIS A 194 -4.02 3.84 -55.35
C HIS A 194 -4.25 5.11 -54.51
N ARG A 195 -3.40 6.13 -54.66
CA ARG A 195 -3.41 7.38 -53.85
C ARG A 195 -4.78 8.07 -53.76
N GLU A 196 -5.56 8.07 -54.84
CA GLU A 196 -6.90 8.66 -54.85
C GLU A 196 -7.90 7.90 -53.95
N HIS A 197 -7.84 6.57 -53.96
CA HIS A 197 -8.64 5.75 -53.05
C HIS A 197 -8.15 5.91 -51.61
N VAL A 198 -6.84 5.94 -51.38
CA VAL A 198 -6.25 6.18 -50.06
C VAL A 198 -6.74 7.51 -49.48
N ALA A 199 -6.80 8.58 -50.29
CA ALA A 199 -7.27 9.88 -49.82
C ALA A 199 -8.75 9.91 -49.35
N SER A 200 -9.58 8.98 -49.84
CA SER A 200 -11.03 8.93 -49.56
C SER A 200 -11.44 7.80 -48.60
N CYS A 201 -10.62 6.74 -48.48
CA CYS A 201 -10.91 5.57 -47.66
C CYS A 201 -10.17 5.61 -46.32
N ALA A 202 -10.92 5.68 -45.22
CA ALA A 202 -10.34 5.71 -43.87
C ALA A 202 -9.47 4.49 -43.54
N ARG A 203 -9.83 3.29 -44.03
CA ARG A 203 -9.03 2.07 -43.85
C ARG A 203 -7.67 2.17 -44.56
N CYS A 204 -7.70 2.48 -45.86
CA CYS A 204 -6.49 2.49 -46.70
C CYS A 204 -5.54 3.63 -46.31
N ASP A 205 -6.09 4.80 -45.98
CA ASP A 205 -5.32 5.92 -45.41
C ASP A 205 -4.59 5.53 -44.13
N ARG A 206 -5.27 4.84 -43.21
CA ARG A 206 -4.65 4.37 -41.96
C ARG A 206 -3.62 3.28 -42.19
N ILE A 207 -3.86 2.34 -43.11
CA ILE A 207 -2.85 1.34 -43.51
C ILE A 207 -1.57 2.04 -43.96
N ALA A 208 -1.69 2.93 -44.94
CA ALA A 208 -0.54 3.63 -45.51
C ALA A 208 0.23 4.45 -44.44
N ARG A 209 -0.48 5.11 -43.53
CA ARG A 209 0.13 5.87 -42.42
C ARG A 209 0.80 4.96 -41.39
N LEU A 210 0.15 3.91 -40.94
CA LEU A 210 0.67 3.00 -39.92
C LEU A 210 1.92 2.25 -40.41
N VAL A 211 1.92 1.79 -41.66
CA VAL A 211 3.09 1.13 -42.27
C VAL A 211 4.22 2.12 -42.49
N ARG A 212 3.96 3.30 -43.08
CA ARG A 212 5.00 4.32 -43.30
C ARG A 212 5.64 4.81 -42.01
N SER A 213 4.88 4.84 -40.91
CA SER A 213 5.38 5.22 -39.59
C SER A 213 6.00 4.06 -38.81
N ASN A 214 6.18 2.89 -39.42
CA ASN A 214 6.69 1.66 -38.78
C ASN A 214 5.93 1.28 -37.50
N VAL A 215 4.63 1.53 -37.47
CA VAL A 215 3.74 1.11 -36.38
C VAL A 215 3.24 -0.32 -36.61
N LEU A 216 2.99 -0.67 -37.86
CA LEU A 216 2.65 -2.01 -38.31
C LEU A 216 3.66 -2.47 -39.35
N GLU A 217 4.03 -3.74 -39.28
CA GLU A 217 4.73 -4.41 -40.37
C GLU A 217 3.72 -4.84 -41.44
N VAL A 218 4.18 -5.02 -42.67
CA VAL A 218 3.30 -5.49 -43.76
C VAL A 218 2.71 -6.86 -43.42
N ASP A 219 3.48 -7.73 -42.77
CA ASP A 219 3.06 -9.06 -42.33
C ASP A 219 1.93 -9.03 -41.29
N ASP A 220 1.82 -7.97 -40.47
CA ASP A 220 0.72 -7.81 -39.51
C ASP A 220 -0.65 -7.76 -40.20
N LEU A 221 -0.68 -7.33 -41.46
CA LEU A 221 -1.88 -7.13 -42.26
C LEU A 221 -2.40 -8.41 -42.91
N PHE A 222 -1.68 -9.53 -42.79
CA PHE A 222 -2.09 -10.82 -43.32
C PHE A 222 -2.48 -11.77 -42.19
N PRO A 223 -3.57 -12.54 -42.34
CA PRO A 223 -3.95 -13.54 -41.36
C PRO A 223 -2.86 -14.63 -41.27
N PRO A 224 -2.60 -15.19 -40.08
CA PRO A 224 -1.68 -16.30 -39.95
C PRO A 224 -2.19 -17.49 -40.76
N SER A 225 -1.26 -18.29 -41.28
CA SER A 225 -1.58 -19.49 -42.07
C SER A 225 -2.45 -20.50 -41.33
N VAL A 226 -2.35 -20.54 -40.00
CA VAL A 226 -3.17 -21.38 -39.11
C VAL A 226 -3.62 -20.55 -37.90
N GLY A 227 -4.87 -20.73 -37.47
CA GLY A 227 -5.35 -20.21 -36.18
C GLY A 227 -5.63 -18.71 -36.14
N ALA A 228 -6.08 -18.11 -37.25
CA ALA A 228 -6.47 -16.69 -37.26
C ALA A 228 -7.51 -16.36 -36.18
N ARG A 229 -8.52 -17.23 -36.02
CA ARG A 229 -9.48 -17.16 -34.92
C ARG A 229 -8.99 -17.99 -33.73
N PRO A 230 -8.92 -17.42 -32.52
CA PRO A 230 -8.61 -18.19 -31.34
C PRO A 230 -9.81 -19.06 -30.93
N THR A 231 -9.55 -20.31 -30.57
CA THR A 231 -10.59 -21.32 -30.23
C THR A 231 -10.52 -21.80 -28.79
N GLN A 232 -9.57 -21.30 -28.00
CA GLN A 232 -9.38 -21.72 -26.62
C GLN A 232 -10.60 -21.38 -25.76
N ARG A 233 -10.97 -22.33 -24.91
CA ARG A 233 -11.94 -22.14 -23.83
C ARG A 233 -11.18 -22.10 -22.51
N THR A 234 -11.57 -21.18 -21.65
CA THR A 234 -10.94 -20.95 -20.34
C THR A 234 -12.00 -21.01 -19.26
N ARG A 235 -11.60 -21.45 -18.06
CA ARG A 235 -12.40 -21.41 -16.83
C ARG A 235 -11.78 -20.36 -15.90
N ALA A 236 -12.60 -19.46 -15.36
CA ALA A 236 -12.13 -18.40 -14.49
C ALA A 236 -13.03 -18.27 -13.27
N VAL A 237 -12.43 -17.95 -12.13
CA VAL A 237 -13.13 -17.51 -10.91
C VAL A 237 -13.19 -15.99 -10.95
N VAL A 238 -14.40 -15.43 -10.84
CA VAL A 238 -14.60 -14.00 -10.62
C VAL A 238 -15.12 -13.80 -9.21
N LEU A 239 -14.33 -13.11 -8.39
CA LEU A 239 -14.72 -12.65 -7.07
C LEU A 239 -15.20 -11.22 -7.15
N GLN A 240 -16.28 -10.90 -6.44
CA GLN A 240 -16.75 -9.54 -6.22
C GLN A 240 -16.74 -9.20 -4.75
N LEU A 241 -16.18 -8.03 -4.44
CA LEU A 241 -16.18 -7.38 -3.15
C LEU A 241 -17.37 -6.43 -3.05
N HIS A 242 -17.98 -6.36 -1.88
CA HIS A 242 -18.98 -5.34 -1.57
C HIS A 242 -18.34 -3.93 -1.64
N PRO A 243 -19.09 -2.87 -1.97
CA PRO A 243 -18.55 -1.50 -2.02
C PRO A 243 -17.77 -1.08 -0.77
N GLU A 244 -18.21 -1.52 0.41
CA GLU A 244 -17.53 -1.27 1.70
C GLU A 244 -16.18 -1.97 1.82
N ALA A 245 -16.02 -3.12 1.16
CA ALA A 245 -14.82 -3.95 1.19
C ALA A 245 -13.83 -3.65 0.04
N ARG A 246 -14.10 -2.67 -0.82
CA ARG A 246 -13.23 -2.32 -1.97
C ARG A 246 -11.79 -2.04 -1.55
N ALA A 247 -11.58 -1.47 -0.36
CA ALA A 247 -10.26 -1.21 0.18
C ALA A 247 -9.40 -2.49 0.36
N HIS A 248 -10.03 -3.65 0.55
CA HIS A 248 -9.34 -4.94 0.70
C HIS A 248 -8.87 -5.54 -0.63
N ARG A 249 -9.34 -5.05 -1.79
CA ARG A 249 -9.01 -5.60 -3.11
C ARG A 249 -7.50 -5.69 -3.36
N SER A 250 -6.79 -4.59 -3.11
CA SER A 250 -5.34 -4.51 -3.34
C SER A 250 -4.54 -5.42 -2.40
N ARG A 251 -5.08 -5.69 -1.20
CA ARG A 251 -4.50 -6.63 -0.25
C ARG A 251 -4.72 -8.06 -0.72
N LEU A 252 -5.95 -8.43 -1.06
CA LEU A 252 -6.27 -9.74 -1.62
C LEU A 252 -5.44 -10.05 -2.87
N LEU A 253 -5.34 -9.12 -3.81
CA LEU A 253 -4.53 -9.30 -5.02
C LEU A 253 -3.04 -9.55 -4.73
N ARG A 254 -2.52 -8.99 -3.63
CA ARG A 254 -1.11 -9.15 -3.24
C ARG A 254 -0.87 -10.44 -2.47
N GLU A 255 -1.83 -10.82 -1.62
CA GLU A 255 -1.68 -11.97 -0.73
C GLU A 255 -2.09 -13.27 -1.43
N LEU A 256 -3.00 -13.23 -2.42
CA LEU A 256 -3.34 -14.38 -3.25
C LEU A 256 -2.06 -15.00 -3.84
N SER A 257 -1.83 -16.28 -3.54
CA SER A 257 -0.70 -17.07 -4.04
C SER A 257 -0.79 -17.35 -5.55
N VAL A 258 -1.92 -17.01 -6.17
CA VAL A 258 -2.24 -17.31 -7.56
C VAL A 258 -2.21 -16.04 -8.40
N PRO A 259 -1.87 -16.12 -9.71
CA PRO A 259 -1.97 -14.98 -10.62
C PRO A 259 -3.41 -14.48 -10.71
N ALA A 260 -3.69 -13.37 -10.03
CA ALA A 260 -4.99 -12.73 -9.97
C ALA A 260 -4.92 -11.33 -10.57
N PHE A 261 -5.98 -10.94 -11.29
CA PHE A 261 -6.05 -9.68 -12.01
C PHE A 261 -7.25 -8.87 -11.54
N PRO A 262 -7.13 -7.54 -11.42
CA PRO A 262 -8.28 -6.70 -11.15
C PRO A 262 -9.23 -6.72 -12.34
N LEU A 263 -10.53 -6.83 -12.04
CA LEU A 263 -11.60 -6.62 -12.98
C LEU A 263 -12.45 -5.47 -12.42
N GLU A 264 -12.37 -4.28 -13.02
CA GLU A 264 -13.02 -3.07 -12.49
C GLU A 264 -12.57 -2.71 -11.05
N ASP A 265 -13.40 -1.98 -10.31
CA ASP A 265 -13.05 -1.44 -8.99
C ASP A 265 -13.33 -2.40 -7.82
N ASP A 266 -14.16 -3.42 -8.02
CA ASP A 266 -14.62 -4.29 -6.95
C ASP A 266 -14.51 -5.78 -7.28
N ARG A 267 -13.92 -6.16 -8.43
CA ARG A 267 -13.79 -7.57 -8.80
C ARG A 267 -12.34 -7.98 -9.01
N ILE A 268 -12.12 -9.28 -8.81
CA ILE A 268 -10.84 -9.97 -9.01
C ILE A 268 -11.13 -11.19 -9.87
N VAL A 269 -10.27 -11.48 -10.84
CA VAL A 269 -10.38 -12.65 -11.72
C VAL A 269 -9.08 -13.46 -11.71
N PHE A 270 -9.19 -14.78 -11.57
CA PHE A 270 -8.05 -15.72 -11.63
C PHE A 270 -8.48 -17.07 -12.21
N ASP A 271 -7.52 -17.93 -12.52
CA ASP A 271 -7.77 -19.24 -13.13
C ASP A 271 -8.53 -20.17 -12.18
N ALA A 272 -9.61 -20.77 -12.65
CA ALA A 272 -10.38 -21.73 -11.86
C ALA A 272 -9.60 -22.99 -11.51
N ALA A 273 -8.57 -23.34 -12.29
CA ALA A 273 -7.66 -24.44 -11.97
C ALA A 273 -6.85 -24.18 -10.68
N LEU A 274 -6.74 -22.92 -10.25
CA LEU A 274 -5.99 -22.50 -9.07
C LEU A 274 -6.90 -22.20 -7.87
N LEU A 275 -8.19 -22.57 -7.93
CA LEU A 275 -9.14 -22.33 -6.85
C LEU A 275 -8.75 -23.04 -5.55
N ASP A 276 -8.22 -24.26 -5.65
CA ASP A 276 -7.78 -25.03 -4.49
C ASP A 276 -6.62 -24.33 -3.76
N GLU A 277 -5.72 -23.69 -4.51
CA GLU A 277 -4.60 -22.91 -3.96
C GLU A 277 -5.06 -21.59 -3.34
N ALA A 278 -6.06 -20.93 -3.92
CA ALA A 278 -6.62 -19.68 -3.39
C ALA A 278 -7.53 -19.90 -2.17
N THR A 279 -8.13 -21.09 -2.04
CA THR A 279 -9.14 -21.42 -1.02
C THR A 279 -8.71 -21.15 0.42
N PRO A 280 -7.52 -21.60 0.89
CA PRO A 280 -7.09 -21.36 2.27
C PRO A 280 -7.03 -19.87 2.61
N LEU A 281 -6.54 -19.07 1.67
CA LEU A 281 -6.43 -17.62 1.84
C LEU A 281 -7.79 -16.94 1.86
N LEU A 282 -8.71 -17.33 0.97
CA LEU A 282 -10.06 -16.76 0.96
C LEU A 282 -10.81 -17.08 2.26
N LYS A 283 -10.67 -18.30 2.78
CA LYS A 283 -11.25 -18.69 4.07
C LYS A 283 -10.63 -17.89 5.23
N MET A 284 -9.31 -17.84 5.31
CA MET A 284 -8.59 -17.06 6.33
C MET A 284 -8.96 -15.57 6.28
N ALA A 285 -9.00 -14.98 5.09
CA ALA A 285 -9.39 -13.58 4.89
C ALA A 285 -10.79 -13.32 5.45
N THR A 286 -11.74 -14.23 5.23
CA THR A 286 -13.11 -14.11 5.76
C THR A 286 -13.22 -14.37 7.26
N GLU A 287 -12.39 -15.25 7.82
CA GLU A 287 -12.30 -15.52 9.26
C GLU A 287 -11.81 -14.31 10.04
N VAL A 288 -10.91 -13.51 9.46
CA VAL A 288 -10.38 -12.28 10.06
C VAL A 288 -11.09 -11.01 9.61
N GLU A 289 -12.23 -11.13 8.93
CA GLU A 289 -13.06 -10.03 8.41
C GLU A 289 -12.38 -9.08 7.41
N LEU A 290 -11.48 -9.61 6.57
CA LEU A 290 -10.68 -8.85 5.61
C LEU A 290 -10.67 -9.47 4.20
N PRO A 291 -11.81 -9.55 3.48
CA PRO A 291 -13.11 -8.95 3.79
C PRO A 291 -14.03 -9.90 4.58
N ALA A 292 -15.06 -9.37 5.23
CA ALA A 292 -16.05 -10.20 5.90
C ALA A 292 -16.82 -11.09 4.90
N ARG A 293 -17.32 -12.24 5.37
CA ARG A 293 -18.09 -13.19 4.55
C ARG A 293 -19.17 -12.50 3.71
N HIS A 294 -20.03 -11.69 4.33
CA HIS A 294 -21.15 -11.01 3.65
C HIS A 294 -20.70 -9.91 2.67
N GLN A 295 -19.39 -9.65 2.60
CA GLN A 295 -18.79 -8.67 1.69
C GLN A 295 -18.08 -9.32 0.50
N LEU A 296 -18.10 -10.66 0.39
CA LEU A 296 -17.46 -11.40 -0.69
C LEU A 296 -18.46 -12.34 -1.36
N ARG A 297 -18.45 -12.41 -2.69
CA ARG A 297 -19.12 -13.45 -3.47
C ARG A 297 -18.30 -13.85 -4.68
N GLY A 298 -18.50 -15.05 -5.21
CA GLY A 298 -17.73 -15.52 -6.35
C GLY A 298 -18.48 -16.47 -7.28
N ALA A 299 -18.20 -16.36 -8.57
CA ALA A 299 -18.74 -17.23 -9.60
C ALA A 299 -17.62 -17.89 -10.41
N ILE A 300 -17.81 -19.14 -10.79
CA ILE A 300 -16.95 -19.83 -11.76
C ILE A 300 -17.63 -19.77 -13.12
N VAL A 301 -16.93 -19.22 -14.10
CA VAL A 301 -17.42 -19.10 -15.47
C VAL A 301 -16.52 -19.86 -16.43
N GLU A 302 -17.13 -20.42 -17.47
CA GLU A 302 -16.42 -21.05 -18.58
C GLU A 302 -16.89 -20.46 -19.92
N GLY A 303 -15.95 -20.23 -20.82
CA GLY A 303 -16.27 -19.80 -22.18
C GLY A 303 -15.05 -19.47 -23.02
N PRO A 304 -15.26 -18.87 -24.21
CA PRO A 304 -14.19 -18.39 -25.06
C PRO A 304 -13.33 -17.34 -24.36
N GLY A 305 -12.02 -17.55 -24.38
CA GLY A 305 -11.06 -16.65 -23.76
C GLY A 305 -9.74 -17.33 -23.49
N SER A 306 -8.74 -16.54 -23.12
CA SER A 306 -7.42 -17.03 -22.74
C SER A 306 -6.75 -16.11 -21.73
N TRP A 307 -5.82 -16.65 -20.95
CA TRP A 307 -4.98 -15.86 -20.05
C TRP A 307 -3.87 -15.17 -20.82
N SER A 308 -3.59 -13.93 -20.45
CA SER A 308 -2.46 -13.14 -20.93
C SER A 308 -1.69 -12.57 -19.72
N PRO A 309 -0.47 -12.04 -19.91
CA PRO A 309 0.23 -11.34 -18.85
C PRO A 309 -0.52 -10.12 -18.27
N ARG A 310 -1.55 -9.62 -18.97
CA ARG A 310 -2.37 -8.47 -18.54
C ARG A 310 -3.75 -8.88 -18.00
N GLY A 311 -4.01 -10.18 -17.91
CA GLY A 311 -5.25 -10.76 -17.40
C GLY A 311 -6.03 -11.54 -18.43
N LEU A 312 -7.31 -11.79 -18.11
CA LEU A 312 -8.21 -12.58 -18.94
C LEU A 312 -8.67 -11.79 -20.18
N ILE A 313 -8.47 -12.36 -21.37
CA ILE A 313 -8.99 -11.82 -22.63
C ILE A 313 -10.17 -12.64 -23.17
N GLY A 314 -11.00 -12.02 -24.01
CA GLY A 314 -12.24 -12.57 -24.54
C GLY A 314 -13.49 -12.13 -23.77
N PRO A 315 -14.67 -12.63 -24.16
CA PRO A 315 -15.97 -12.30 -23.54
C PRO A 315 -16.15 -12.89 -22.15
N LEU A 316 -15.28 -13.82 -21.74
CA LEU A 316 -15.40 -14.51 -20.46
C LEU A 316 -15.31 -13.54 -19.27
N SER A 317 -14.51 -12.47 -19.36
CA SER A 317 -14.44 -11.44 -18.32
C SER A 317 -15.79 -10.76 -18.08
N ASP A 318 -16.50 -10.43 -19.16
CA ASP A 318 -17.75 -9.68 -19.11
C ASP A 318 -18.92 -10.59 -18.74
N ARG A 319 -18.83 -11.88 -19.11
CA ARG A 319 -19.73 -12.91 -18.58
C ARG A 319 -19.53 -13.09 -17.09
N GLY A 320 -18.30 -13.26 -16.62
CA GLY A 320 -17.99 -13.43 -15.20
C GLY A 320 -18.45 -12.24 -14.34
N ALA A 321 -18.25 -11.02 -14.85
CA ALA A 321 -18.76 -9.79 -14.25
C ALA A 321 -20.29 -9.77 -14.06
N ARG A 322 -21.06 -10.41 -14.95
CA ARG A 322 -22.52 -10.53 -14.84
C ARG A 322 -22.93 -11.71 -13.95
N GLU A 323 -22.33 -12.88 -14.15
CA GLU A 323 -22.67 -14.10 -13.41
C GLU A 323 -22.44 -13.96 -11.90
N VAL A 324 -21.37 -13.25 -11.49
CA VAL A 324 -21.10 -13.00 -10.07
C VAL A 324 -22.21 -12.20 -9.39
N LEU A 325 -22.96 -11.36 -10.14
CA LEU A 325 -24.07 -10.58 -9.60
C LEU A 325 -25.25 -11.47 -9.16
N HIS A 326 -25.39 -12.66 -9.76
CA HIS A 326 -26.44 -13.62 -9.46
C HIS A 326 -26.11 -14.55 -8.29
N ARG A 327 -24.94 -14.40 -7.67
CA ARG A 327 -24.54 -15.15 -6.47
C ARG A 327 -24.88 -14.39 -5.20
N SER A 328 -25.24 -15.14 -4.16
CA SER A 328 -25.47 -14.61 -2.83
C SER A 328 -24.14 -14.20 -2.19
N TRP A 329 -24.19 -13.13 -1.40
CA TRP A 329 -23.07 -12.73 -0.55
C TRP A 329 -22.71 -13.85 0.43
N GLY A 330 -21.42 -14.03 0.68
CA GLY A 330 -20.89 -15.10 1.52
C GLY A 330 -20.77 -16.46 0.85
N THR A 331 -20.89 -16.53 -0.47
CA THR A 331 -20.75 -17.78 -1.24
C THR A 331 -19.79 -17.62 -2.42
N VAL A 332 -19.00 -18.66 -2.68
CA VAL A 332 -18.17 -18.78 -3.89
C VAL A 332 -18.44 -20.15 -4.50
N ASP A 333 -18.70 -20.20 -5.81
CA ASP A 333 -18.93 -21.47 -6.53
C ASP A 333 -17.82 -22.49 -6.22
N GLN A 334 -18.19 -23.75 -6.00
CA GLN A 334 -17.34 -24.88 -5.54
C GLN A 334 -16.72 -24.75 -4.14
N LEU A 335 -16.54 -23.54 -3.61
CA LEU A 335 -16.09 -23.33 -2.22
C LEU A 335 -17.24 -23.47 -1.21
N GLY A 336 -18.47 -23.15 -1.64
CA GLY A 336 -19.66 -23.13 -0.81
C GLY A 336 -19.77 -21.87 0.03
N GLU A 337 -20.32 -22.01 1.23
CA GLU A 337 -20.42 -20.93 2.21
C GLU A 337 -19.04 -20.63 2.81
N LEU A 338 -18.67 -19.35 2.80
CA LEU A 338 -17.46 -18.88 3.47
C LEU A 338 -17.62 -18.98 5.00
N PRO A 339 -16.53 -19.18 5.76
CA PRO A 339 -16.58 -19.30 7.21
C PRO A 339 -17.10 -18.00 7.87
N HIS A 340 -17.62 -18.14 9.08
CA HIS A 340 -17.93 -17.00 9.94
C HIS A 340 -16.64 -16.40 10.50
N ALA A 341 -16.71 -15.13 10.90
CA ALA A 341 -15.62 -14.48 11.60
C ALA A 341 -15.24 -15.28 12.85
N LEU A 342 -13.94 -15.35 13.13
CA LEU A 342 -13.47 -15.88 14.40
C LEU A 342 -14.01 -14.99 15.53
N PRO A 343 -14.39 -15.56 16.68
CA PRO A 343 -14.78 -14.75 17.82
C PRO A 343 -13.64 -13.78 18.17
N GLU A 344 -13.98 -12.56 18.54
CA GLU A 344 -12.99 -11.57 18.98
C GLU A 344 -12.09 -12.21 20.06
N PRO A 345 -10.76 -12.08 19.96
CA PRO A 345 -9.88 -12.63 20.97
C PRO A 345 -10.28 -12.06 22.33
N PRO A 346 -10.26 -12.87 23.41
CA PRO A 346 -10.63 -12.40 24.73
C PRO A 346 -9.77 -11.18 25.06
N SER A 347 -10.43 -10.05 25.35
CA SER A 347 -9.72 -8.78 25.46
C SER A 347 -8.57 -8.90 26.47
N ALA A 348 -7.34 -8.57 26.05
CA ALA A 348 -6.17 -8.59 26.91
C ALA A 348 -6.33 -7.66 28.14
N ARG A 349 -7.29 -6.74 28.08
CA ARG A 349 -7.68 -5.85 29.19
C ARG A 349 -8.02 -6.64 30.46
N GLY A 350 -8.69 -7.78 30.36
CA GLY A 350 -9.00 -8.62 31.53
C GLY A 350 -7.76 -9.25 32.16
N TRP A 351 -6.83 -9.72 31.32
CA TRP A 351 -5.57 -10.32 31.76
C TRP A 351 -4.60 -9.30 32.35
N TRP A 352 -4.50 -8.12 31.74
CA TRP A 352 -3.69 -7.02 32.27
C TRP A 352 -4.26 -6.48 33.57
N ALA A 353 -5.59 -6.35 33.69
CA ALA A 353 -6.23 -5.96 34.95
C ALA A 353 -5.92 -6.97 36.07
N ALA A 354 -6.04 -8.27 35.81
CA ALA A 354 -5.70 -9.31 36.79
C ALA A 354 -4.22 -9.26 37.21
N SER A 355 -3.32 -9.05 36.25
CA SER A 355 -1.87 -8.96 36.51
C SER A 355 -1.51 -7.72 37.35
N VAL A 356 -2.11 -6.57 37.05
CA VAL A 356 -1.93 -5.34 37.84
C VAL A 356 -2.49 -5.49 39.26
N SER A 357 -3.66 -6.11 39.40
CA SER A 357 -4.25 -6.39 40.71
C SER A 357 -3.35 -7.31 41.56
N LEU A 358 -2.81 -8.38 40.97
CA LEU A 358 -1.86 -9.29 41.63
C LEU A 358 -0.56 -8.56 42.03
N GLY A 359 -0.02 -7.71 41.15
CA GLY A 359 1.16 -6.90 41.44
C GLY A 359 0.95 -5.93 42.61
N LEU A 360 -0.20 -5.26 42.65
CA LEU A 360 -0.58 -4.34 43.74
C LEU A 360 -0.71 -5.07 45.08
N VAL A 361 -1.36 -6.24 45.09
CA VAL A 361 -1.49 -7.06 46.30
C VAL A 361 -0.11 -7.54 46.77
N GLY A 362 0.75 -7.97 45.86
CA GLY A 362 2.13 -8.38 46.19
C GLY A 362 2.95 -7.24 46.79
N ALA A 363 2.89 -6.04 46.20
CA ALA A 363 3.58 -4.86 46.71
C ALA A 363 3.10 -4.45 48.12
N LEU A 364 1.79 -4.61 48.39
CA LEU A 364 1.20 -4.27 49.68
C LEU A 364 1.62 -5.25 50.78
N ILE A 365 1.75 -6.54 50.46
CA ILE A 365 2.26 -7.57 51.38
C ILE A 365 3.74 -7.32 51.72
N VAL A 366 4.58 -7.01 50.72
CA VAL A 366 6.00 -6.70 50.93
C VAL A 366 6.16 -5.41 51.75
N GLY A 367 5.37 -4.38 51.47
CA GLY A 367 5.36 -3.14 52.25
C GLY A 367 5.01 -3.35 53.73
N MET A 368 4.06 -4.25 54.03
CA MET A 368 3.72 -4.60 55.42
C MET A 368 4.83 -5.39 56.14
N LEU A 369 5.56 -6.24 55.42
CA LEU A 369 6.67 -7.02 55.99
C LEU A 369 7.90 -6.16 56.30
N VAL A 370 8.17 -5.12 55.50
CA VAL A 370 9.30 -4.21 55.70
C VAL A 370 9.04 -3.18 56.80
N ALA A 371 7.78 -2.84 57.08
CA ALA A 371 7.39 -1.87 58.11
C ALA A 371 7.38 -2.44 59.54
N ALA A 372 7.76 -3.70 59.76
CA ALA A 372 7.87 -4.27 61.10
C ALA A 372 9.11 -3.68 61.81
N PRO A 373 8.96 -2.98 62.96
CA PRO A 373 10.09 -2.39 63.67
C PRO A 373 10.94 -3.49 64.30
N THR A 374 12.14 -3.73 63.77
CA THR A 374 13.17 -4.51 64.44
C THR A 374 13.66 -3.74 65.66
N ALA A 375 13.38 -4.26 66.85
CA ALA A 375 13.94 -3.79 68.10
C ALA A 375 15.48 -3.95 68.05
N GLY A 376 16.20 -2.83 68.05
CA GLY A 376 17.65 -2.78 67.96
C GLY A 376 18.32 -3.46 69.15
N GLN A 377 19.02 -4.56 68.88
CA GLN A 377 20.12 -5.01 69.73
C GLN A 377 21.28 -4.04 69.51
N GLY A 378 21.75 -3.38 70.56
CA GLY A 378 22.86 -2.43 70.50
C GLY A 378 24.07 -3.04 69.78
N GLN A 379 24.32 -2.57 68.56
CA GLN A 379 25.38 -3.06 67.71
C GLN A 379 26.71 -2.58 68.30
N ARG A 380 27.68 -3.48 68.44
CA ARG A 380 29.00 -3.16 68.98
C ARG A 380 29.80 -2.39 67.93
N LEU A 381 30.24 -1.17 68.26
CA LEU A 381 31.29 -0.47 67.50
C LEU A 381 32.58 -1.29 67.51
N ASP A 382 33.00 -1.80 66.34
CA ASP A 382 34.32 -2.37 66.12
C ASP A 382 35.25 -1.26 65.64
N ALA A 383 36.04 -0.71 66.56
CA ALA A 383 37.05 0.29 66.27
C ALA A 383 38.42 -0.23 66.70
N ARG A 384 39.39 -0.10 65.79
CA ARG A 384 40.80 -0.46 66.02
C ARG A 384 41.66 0.79 65.95
N PHE A 385 42.54 0.93 66.92
CA PHE A 385 43.48 2.04 66.98
C PHE A 385 44.91 1.53 66.78
N VAL A 386 45.65 2.18 65.90
CA VAL A 386 47.06 1.88 65.62
C VAL A 386 47.86 3.17 65.79
N GLU A 387 48.87 3.15 66.66
CA GLU A 387 49.75 4.30 66.86
C GLU A 387 50.59 4.55 65.59
N GLY A 388 50.62 5.81 65.14
CA GLY A 388 51.35 6.27 63.97
C GLY A 388 52.33 7.41 64.32
N ARG A 389 53.02 7.96 63.31
CA ARG A 389 53.91 9.11 63.53
C ARG A 389 53.11 10.35 63.90
N GLY A 390 53.05 10.67 65.19
CA GLY A 390 52.45 11.89 65.72
C GLY A 390 50.96 11.79 66.10
N GLY A 391 50.41 10.57 66.19
CA GLY A 391 48.99 10.40 66.49
C GLY A 391 48.51 8.95 66.39
N TRP A 392 47.19 8.80 66.33
CA TRP A 392 46.50 7.52 66.23
C TRP A 392 45.75 7.41 64.90
N TRP A 393 45.87 6.27 64.23
CA TRP A 393 44.96 5.87 63.17
C TRP A 393 43.81 5.08 63.79
N ALA A 394 42.60 5.62 63.69
CA ALA A 394 41.38 4.89 64.03
C ALA A 394 40.76 4.32 62.76
N SER A 395 40.49 3.01 62.75
CA SER A 395 39.74 2.33 61.70
C SER A 395 38.51 1.68 62.33
N PHE A 396 37.32 1.98 61.82
CA PHE A 396 36.06 1.53 62.42
C PHE A 396 35.01 1.20 61.36
N ASP A 397 34.09 0.32 61.74
CA ASP A 397 32.94 -0.09 60.93
C ASP A 397 31.65 0.26 61.69
N VAL A 398 30.75 0.97 61.01
CA VAL A 398 29.46 1.44 61.52
C VAL A 398 28.42 1.41 60.39
N PRO A 399 27.15 1.10 60.68
CA PRO A 399 26.08 1.20 59.70
C PRO A 399 26.01 2.60 59.07
N ASP A 400 25.60 2.66 57.81
CA ASP A 400 25.55 3.92 57.06
C ASP A 400 24.58 4.93 57.70
N GLU A 401 23.52 4.45 58.33
CA GLU A 401 22.52 5.25 59.04
C GLU A 401 22.96 5.77 60.43
N GLU A 402 24.03 5.23 61.04
CA GLU A 402 24.51 5.71 62.35
C GLU A 402 25.40 6.96 62.22
N LEU A 403 25.24 7.88 63.17
CA LEU A 403 26.06 9.07 63.29
C LEU A 403 27.36 8.74 64.03
N VAL A 404 28.46 9.36 63.60
CA VAL A 404 29.80 9.12 64.14
C VAL A 404 30.39 10.39 64.75
N TYR A 405 31.01 10.21 65.91
CA TYR A 405 31.75 11.24 66.63
C TYR A 405 33.19 10.78 66.80
N VAL A 406 34.14 11.59 66.35
CA VAL A 406 35.58 11.30 66.44
C VAL A 406 36.27 12.44 67.16
N VAL A 407 36.99 12.12 68.24
CA VAL A 407 37.69 13.10 69.07
C VAL A 407 39.12 12.65 69.31
N GLY A 408 40.10 13.53 69.09
CA GLY A 408 41.50 13.34 69.45
C GLY A 408 41.87 14.11 70.73
N GLU A 409 42.96 13.73 71.40
CA GLU A 409 43.54 14.49 72.52
C GLU A 409 44.94 14.99 72.17
N GLU A 410 45.09 16.29 71.91
CA GLU A 410 46.35 16.94 71.54
C GLU A 410 46.79 17.94 72.61
N ALA A 411 48.00 17.77 73.14
CA ALA A 411 48.57 18.64 74.20
C ALA A 411 47.65 18.84 75.44
N GLY A 412 46.81 17.85 75.75
CA GLY A 412 45.82 17.91 76.84
C GLY A 412 44.48 18.53 76.46
N ALA A 413 44.30 18.97 75.21
CA ALA A 413 43.04 19.46 74.65
C ALA A 413 42.32 18.40 73.81
N LEU A 414 41.01 18.24 73.99
CA LEU A 414 40.12 17.47 73.16
C LEU A 414 39.83 18.26 71.87
N VAL A 415 40.09 17.63 70.73
CA VAL A 415 39.87 18.19 69.40
C VAL A 415 38.86 17.30 68.67
N VAL A 416 37.69 17.86 68.35
CA VAL A 416 36.66 17.14 67.58
C VAL A 416 37.10 17.10 66.11
N ALA A 417 37.39 15.89 65.62
CA ALA A 417 37.77 15.67 64.23
C ALA A 417 36.54 15.43 63.34
N LEU A 418 35.48 14.84 63.89
CA LEU A 418 34.20 14.69 63.20
C LEU A 418 33.06 14.70 64.22
N GLN A 419 32.00 15.44 63.88
CA GLN A 419 30.68 15.35 64.49
C GLN A 419 29.67 15.24 63.36
N SER A 420 29.15 14.04 63.13
CA SER A 420 28.19 13.78 62.05
C SER A 420 26.79 14.24 62.47
N GLU A 421 26.15 15.04 61.62
CA GLU A 421 24.72 15.39 61.69
C GLU A 421 23.89 14.51 60.74
N GLY A 422 24.53 13.93 59.72
CA GLY A 422 23.94 12.95 58.82
C GLY A 422 24.98 11.99 58.21
N SER A 423 24.48 10.95 57.53
CA SER A 423 25.33 9.89 56.95
C SER A 423 26.35 10.41 55.92
N ALA A 424 26.04 11.52 55.24
CA ALA A 424 26.92 12.14 54.25
C ALA A 424 28.22 12.70 54.85
N ASP A 425 28.25 13.03 56.15
CA ASP A 425 29.42 13.64 56.78
C ASP A 425 30.59 12.65 56.96
N LYS A 426 30.32 11.34 56.85
CA LYS A 426 31.31 10.28 56.95
C LYS A 426 32.07 10.01 55.65
N VAL A 427 31.65 10.64 54.53
CA VAL A 427 32.19 10.38 53.19
C VAL A 427 33.69 10.61 53.12
N ASP A 428 34.18 11.68 53.76
CA ASP A 428 35.61 12.02 53.77
C ASP A 428 36.47 11.01 54.56
N LEU A 429 35.84 10.17 55.40
CA LEU A 429 36.51 9.11 56.14
C LEU A 429 36.40 7.74 55.45
N SER A 430 35.61 7.61 54.39
CA SER A 430 35.35 6.32 53.75
C SER A 430 36.58 5.79 53.02
N THR A 431 36.88 4.51 53.23
CA THR A 431 37.97 3.81 52.52
C THR A 431 37.50 3.08 51.26
N GLY A 432 36.19 3.04 51.01
CA GLY A 432 35.57 2.40 49.85
C GLY A 432 35.25 0.90 50.00
N ASP A 433 35.65 0.26 51.11
CA ASP A 433 35.36 -1.16 51.40
C ASP A 433 34.25 -1.36 52.45
N GLY A 434 33.58 -0.28 52.85
CA GLY A 434 32.58 -0.25 53.92
C GLY A 434 33.15 0.23 55.26
N SER A 435 34.47 0.33 55.42
CA SER A 435 35.11 0.85 56.64
C SER A 435 35.49 2.32 56.54
N TYR A 436 35.62 2.95 57.70
CA TYR A 436 36.03 4.34 57.85
C TYR A 436 37.40 4.43 58.52
N ARG A 437 38.22 5.39 58.09
CA ARG A 437 39.57 5.61 58.64
C ARG A 437 39.90 7.08 58.79
N VAL A 438 40.43 7.43 59.96
CA VAL A 438 40.82 8.81 60.30
C VAL A 438 42.14 8.82 61.07
N HIS A 439 42.96 9.84 60.81
CA HIS A 439 44.17 10.11 61.58
C HIS A 439 43.92 11.24 62.58
N LEU A 440 44.22 10.99 63.85
CA LEU A 440 44.01 11.93 64.95
C LEU A 440 45.38 12.27 65.54
N ALA A 441 45.74 13.56 65.50
CA ALA A 441 46.97 14.02 66.12
C ALA A 441 46.86 13.94 67.65
N GLY A 442 48.00 13.70 68.32
CA GLY A 442 48.08 13.74 69.77
C GLY A 442 48.22 12.37 70.45
N ARG A 443 47.88 12.31 71.74
CA ARG A 443 48.19 11.18 72.63
C ARG A 443 47.03 10.22 72.83
N GLY A 444 45.83 10.57 72.39
CA GLY A 444 44.67 9.68 72.47
C GLY A 444 43.62 9.95 71.40
N ALA A 445 42.71 8.99 71.25
CA ALA A 445 41.66 8.98 70.25
C ALA A 445 40.41 8.29 70.78
N LEU A 446 39.25 8.81 70.41
CA LEU A 446 37.92 8.28 70.72
C LEU A 446 37.06 8.27 69.47
N VAL A 447 36.36 7.15 69.26
CA VAL A 447 35.31 7.01 68.25
C VAL A 447 34.04 6.56 68.96
N ALA A 448 32.93 7.22 68.67
CA ALA A 448 31.60 6.84 69.14
C ALA A 448 30.61 6.77 67.97
N SER A 449 29.69 5.81 68.01
CA SER A 449 28.57 5.73 67.05
C SER A 449 27.21 5.77 67.77
N SER A 450 26.24 6.45 67.19
CA SER A 450 24.88 6.52 67.73
C SER A 450 23.83 6.58 66.61
N PRO A 451 22.69 5.88 66.74
CA PRO A 451 21.60 5.96 65.77
C PRO A 451 20.83 7.30 65.80
N ARG A 452 21.14 8.19 66.76
CA ARG A 452 20.51 9.53 66.90
C ARG A 452 21.57 10.56 67.29
N PRO A 453 21.34 11.85 67.00
CA PRO A 453 22.25 12.91 67.44
C PRO A 453 22.43 12.88 68.96
N VAL A 454 23.68 12.84 69.43
CA VAL A 454 24.01 12.99 70.85
C VAL A 454 23.69 14.43 71.25
N PRO A 455 22.72 14.65 72.16
CA PRO A 455 22.34 15.99 72.58
C PRO A 455 23.51 16.68 73.27
N ASP A 456 23.70 17.97 72.99
CA ASP A 456 24.69 18.82 73.66
C ASP A 456 26.14 18.27 73.61
N PHE A 457 26.51 17.58 72.53
CA PHE A 457 27.85 16.96 72.37
C PHE A 457 29.00 17.94 72.65
N ASP A 458 28.93 19.16 72.13
CA ASP A 458 29.93 20.22 72.37
C ASP A 458 30.06 20.56 73.87
N LEU A 459 28.96 20.52 74.62
CA LEU A 459 28.95 20.76 76.06
C LEU A 459 29.62 19.61 76.81
N LEU A 460 29.43 18.36 76.36
CA LEU A 460 30.10 17.18 76.93
C LEU A 460 31.61 17.26 76.71
N VAL A 461 32.04 17.59 75.49
CA VAL A 461 33.47 17.80 75.16
C VAL A 461 34.07 18.92 76.03
N ALA A 462 33.37 20.07 76.12
CA ALA A 462 33.84 21.21 76.92
C ALA A 462 33.92 20.89 78.42
N ARG A 463 33.05 20.03 78.95
CA ARG A 463 33.08 19.60 80.36
C ARG A 463 34.22 18.61 80.61
N ALA A 464 34.39 17.64 79.74
CA ALA A 464 35.45 16.65 79.81
C ALA A 464 36.85 17.29 79.70
N GLN A 465 36.97 18.39 78.95
CA GLN A 465 38.21 19.15 78.76
C GLN A 465 38.91 19.59 80.07
N GLY A 466 38.14 19.86 81.13
CA GLY A 466 38.68 20.29 82.43
C GLY A 466 39.06 19.15 83.38
N ALA A 467 38.84 17.90 82.99
CA ALA A 467 39.07 16.73 83.83
C ALA A 467 40.54 16.27 83.81
N PRO A 468 41.02 15.55 84.85
CA PRO A 468 42.37 14.95 84.85
C PRO A 468 42.58 13.92 83.73
N ASP A 469 41.49 13.28 83.28
CA ASP A 469 41.48 12.36 82.14
C ASP A 469 40.34 12.75 81.19
N PRO A 470 40.59 13.70 80.25
CA PRO A 470 39.56 14.23 79.39
C PRO A 470 38.90 13.18 78.49
N LEU A 471 39.69 12.29 77.86
CA LEU A 471 39.14 11.26 76.98
C LEU A 471 38.34 10.20 77.75
N GLY A 472 38.85 9.71 78.89
CA GLY A 472 38.12 8.76 79.71
C GLY A 472 36.81 9.33 80.27
N THR A 473 36.82 10.62 80.64
CA THR A 473 35.62 11.33 81.11
C THR A 473 34.59 11.45 79.99
N LEU A 474 35.01 11.89 78.80
CA LEU A 474 34.12 11.98 77.64
C LEU A 474 33.56 10.60 77.25
N ALA A 475 34.40 9.55 77.26
CA ALA A 475 33.96 8.19 76.97
C ALA A 475 32.88 7.72 77.95
N SER A 476 33.04 8.02 79.25
CA SER A 476 32.07 7.67 80.28
C SER A 476 30.77 8.48 80.17
N GLU A 477 30.82 9.74 79.73
CA GLU A 477 29.61 10.55 79.53
C GLU A 477 28.81 10.10 78.29
N LEU A 478 29.50 9.54 77.28
CA LEU A 478 28.87 8.98 76.09
C LEU A 478 28.36 7.54 76.31
N ASP A 479 28.89 6.83 77.32
CA ASP A 479 28.49 5.46 77.64
C ASP A 479 27.00 5.43 78.05
N GLY A 480 26.19 4.69 77.27
CA GLY A 480 24.73 4.63 77.42
C GLY A 480 23.92 5.43 76.40
N THR A 481 24.55 6.34 75.64
CA THR A 481 23.91 7.06 74.51
C THR A 481 24.53 6.71 73.16
N ALA A 482 25.78 6.26 73.16
CA ALA A 482 26.53 5.84 71.98
C ALA A 482 27.34 4.58 72.28
N ALA A 483 27.70 3.82 71.25
CA ALA A 483 28.71 2.77 71.35
C ALA A 483 30.09 3.43 71.26
N VAL A 484 30.91 3.31 72.30
CA VAL A 484 32.17 4.07 72.43
C VAL A 484 33.39 3.14 72.45
N ARG A 485 34.45 3.56 71.75
CA ARG A 485 35.79 2.96 71.79
C ARG A 485 36.82 4.08 71.84
N TRP A 486 37.81 3.94 72.72
CA TRP A 486 38.87 4.94 72.85
C TRP A 486 40.19 4.28 73.22
N VAL A 487 41.27 4.99 72.95
CA VAL A 487 42.63 4.64 73.33
C VAL A 487 43.36 5.90 73.78
N ARG A 488 44.30 5.73 74.70
CA ARG A 488 45.26 6.76 75.09
C ARG A 488 46.61 6.07 75.21
N ALA A 489 47.67 6.70 74.73
CA ALA A 489 49.01 6.21 74.96
C ALA A 489 49.23 6.23 76.47
N ASP A 490 49.50 5.06 77.07
CA ASP A 490 49.81 4.98 78.49
C ASP A 490 50.90 6.00 78.80
N VAL A 491 50.59 6.90 79.73
CA VAL A 491 51.62 7.70 80.36
C VAL A 491 52.48 6.68 81.09
N GLU A 492 53.68 6.38 80.58
CA GLU A 492 54.74 5.78 81.38
C GLU A 492 54.83 6.59 82.68
N GLN A 493 54.24 6.07 83.76
CA GLN A 493 54.54 6.52 85.10
C GLN A 493 56.01 6.15 85.32
N ARG A 494 56.90 7.12 85.12
CA ARG A 494 58.26 7.04 85.63
C ARG A 494 58.26 7.15 87.15
#